data_AF-A0A0M8STW5-F1
#
_entry.id   AF-A0A0M8STW5-F1
#
_cell.length_a   1.000
_cell.length_b   1.000
_cell.length_c   1.000
_cell.angle_alpha   90.00
_cell.angle_beta   90.00
_cell.angle_gamma   90.00
#
_symmetry.space_group_name_H-M   'P 1'
#
loop_
_entity.id
_entity.type
_entity.pdbx_description
1 polymer ?
#
loop_
_entity_poly.entity_id
_entity_poly.type
_entity_poly.pdbx_seq_one_letter_code
_entity_poly.pdbx_strand_id
1 'polypeptide(L)'
;MRPLGALLPSLPRGAWILASTALLGFVMIGWLASSGTTFPISQGQETHRPWGMVWQIFAHNTGASLLLFAGVATGGIATLASLPVLGMYIGTVVRATSNSIGMHAASEILATYFVLEFIGLALSAVCGVAPLLACVSWWRRRSGDGPVPKREVIRVYLDSAGRALRWMVLAELVLLLAAWLEVLGGIPR
;
A
#
# COMPACT_ATOMS: atom_id res chain seq x y z
N MET A 1 3.39 32.54 0.40
CA MET A 1 3.50 31.07 0.25
C MET A 1 2.72 30.43 1.39
N ARG A 2 1.72 29.57 1.11
CA ARG A 2 1.07 28.78 2.19
C ARG A 2 2.04 27.68 2.64
N PRO A 3 2.18 27.41 3.95
CA PRO A 3 3.06 26.35 4.42
C PRO A 3 2.64 25.00 3.82
N LEU A 4 3.61 24.17 3.44
CA LEU A 4 3.41 22.83 2.85
C LEU A 4 2.47 21.95 3.70
N GLY A 5 2.44 22.15 5.02
CA GLY A 5 1.52 21.48 5.94
C GLY A 5 0.03 21.81 5.73
N ALA A 6 -0.30 22.87 4.98
CA ALA A 6 -1.68 23.17 4.60
C ALA A 6 -2.16 22.32 3.40
N LEU A 7 -1.22 21.80 2.58
CA LEU A 7 -1.54 20.98 1.40
C LEU A 7 -1.74 19.51 1.79
N LEU A 8 -0.89 19.00 2.68
CA LEU A 8 -0.90 17.61 3.14
C LEU A 8 -1.18 17.55 4.65
N PRO A 9 -2.45 17.41 5.06
CA PRO A 9 -2.81 17.36 6.47
C PRO A 9 -2.22 16.10 7.12
N SER A 10 -1.75 16.17 8.36
CA SER A 10 -1.09 15.02 9.01
C SER A 10 -2.03 13.81 9.12
N LEU A 11 -1.55 12.66 8.68
CA LEU A 11 -2.19 11.38 8.94
C LEU A 11 -1.88 10.94 10.39
N PRO A 12 -2.80 10.22 11.05
CA PRO A 12 -2.57 9.73 12.39
C PRO A 12 -1.37 8.76 12.39
N ARG A 13 -0.35 9.05 13.22
CA ARG A 13 0.88 8.23 13.31
C ARG A 13 0.59 6.74 13.57
N GLY A 14 -0.45 6.45 14.35
CA GLY A 14 -0.88 5.08 14.62
C GLY A 14 -1.36 4.32 13.38
N ALA A 15 -1.91 5.02 12.38
CA ALA A 15 -2.33 4.40 11.13
C ALA A 15 -1.13 3.92 10.31
N TRP A 16 -0.09 4.75 10.22
CA TRP A 16 1.17 4.39 9.56
C TRP A 16 1.82 3.16 10.19
N ILE A 17 1.99 3.17 11.52
CA ILE A 17 2.59 2.04 12.23
C ILE A 17 1.76 0.77 11.98
N LEU A 18 0.44 0.84 12.18
CA LEU A 18 -0.44 -0.30 12.00
C LEU A 18 -0.39 -0.86 10.56
N ALA A 19 -0.57 -0.01 9.55
CA ALA A 19 -0.61 -0.43 8.15
C ALA A 19 0.74 -0.99 7.68
N SER A 20 1.85 -0.30 7.97
CA SER A 20 3.18 -0.74 7.55
C SER A 20 3.60 -2.02 8.27
N THR A 21 3.37 -2.14 9.58
CA THR A 21 3.69 -3.36 10.33
C THR A 21 2.81 -4.53 9.91
N ALA A 22 1.52 -4.31 9.68
CA ALA A 22 0.63 -5.36 9.19
C ALA A 22 1.04 -5.85 7.80
N LEU A 23 1.26 -4.92 6.85
CA LEU A 23 1.66 -5.25 5.49
C LEU A 23 2.99 -6.04 5.49
N LEU A 24 4.00 -5.54 6.20
CA LEU A 24 5.30 -6.22 6.32
C LEU A 24 5.16 -7.61 6.96
N GLY A 25 4.35 -7.74 8.01
CA GLY A 25 4.07 -9.02 8.66
C GLY A 25 3.47 -10.04 7.69
N PHE A 26 2.49 -9.64 6.89
CA PHE A 26 1.88 -10.53 5.89
C PHE A 26 2.80 -10.84 4.71
N VAL A 27 3.66 -9.89 4.31
CA VAL A 27 4.75 -10.16 3.35
C VAL A 27 5.67 -11.25 3.88
N MET A 28 6.08 -11.18 5.14
CA MET A 28 6.90 -12.21 5.76
C MET A 28 6.19 -13.56 5.82
N ILE A 29 4.89 -13.59 6.10
CA ILE A 29 4.09 -14.83 6.09
C ILE A 29 4.07 -15.44 4.68
N GLY A 30 3.75 -14.64 3.65
CA GLY A 30 3.76 -15.10 2.26
C GLY A 30 5.12 -15.63 1.81
N TRP A 31 6.18 -14.94 2.19
CA TRP A 31 7.56 -15.35 1.93
C TRP A 31 7.86 -16.73 2.52
N LEU A 32 7.54 -16.95 3.80
CA LEU A 32 7.79 -18.22 4.50
C LEU A 32 6.93 -19.35 3.97
N ALA A 33 5.67 -19.08 3.64
CA ALA A 33 4.73 -20.06 3.10
C ALA A 33 5.10 -20.54 1.69
N SER A 34 5.92 -19.79 0.96
CA SER A 34 6.24 -20.00 -0.46
C SER A 34 7.67 -20.54 -0.68
N SER A 35 8.23 -21.23 0.32
CA SER A 35 9.65 -21.61 0.33
C SER A 35 10.10 -22.43 -0.89
N GLY A 36 9.20 -23.24 -1.47
CA GLY A 36 9.45 -24.09 -2.63
C GLY A 36 8.81 -23.63 -3.95
N THR A 37 8.15 -22.47 -3.98
CA THR A 37 7.54 -21.99 -5.24
C THR A 37 8.60 -21.38 -6.14
N THR A 38 8.51 -21.64 -7.44
CA THR A 38 9.36 -21.04 -8.47
C THR A 38 8.50 -20.51 -9.61
N PHE A 39 8.97 -19.45 -10.26
CA PHE A 39 8.43 -19.03 -11.54
C PHE A 39 9.25 -19.64 -12.70
N PRO A 40 8.61 -19.97 -13.83
CA PRO A 40 9.28 -20.46 -15.02
C PRO A 40 9.97 -19.30 -15.77
N ILE A 41 10.96 -18.67 -15.12
CA ILE A 41 11.74 -17.57 -15.70
C ILE A 41 12.97 -18.17 -16.38
N SER A 42 13.12 -17.96 -17.68
CA SER A 42 14.32 -18.40 -18.41
C SER A 42 15.48 -17.46 -18.12
N GLN A 43 16.55 -17.97 -17.50
CA GLN A 43 17.78 -17.20 -17.33
C GLN A 43 18.41 -16.95 -18.71
N GLY A 44 18.58 -15.68 -19.09
CA GLY A 44 19.21 -15.28 -20.36
C GLY A 44 18.31 -14.50 -21.33
N GLN A 45 17.09 -14.12 -20.93
CA GLN A 45 16.28 -13.23 -21.75
C GLN A 45 16.81 -11.79 -21.69
N GLU A 46 16.98 -11.16 -22.85
CA GLU A 46 17.41 -9.77 -22.95
C GLU A 46 16.43 -8.84 -22.22
N THR A 47 16.97 -7.88 -21.47
CA THR A 47 16.15 -6.88 -20.77
C THR A 47 15.43 -6.01 -21.79
N HIS A 48 14.11 -6.15 -21.85
CA HIS A 48 13.28 -5.32 -22.71
C HIS A 48 12.63 -4.20 -21.90
N ARG A 49 12.47 -3.02 -22.52
CA ARG A 49 11.81 -1.85 -21.92
C ARG A 49 10.50 -1.54 -22.65
N PRO A 50 9.45 -2.36 -22.48
CA PRO A 50 8.18 -2.15 -23.14
C PRO A 50 7.45 -0.98 -22.46
N TRP A 51 7.68 0.25 -22.89
CA TRP A 51 7.05 1.44 -22.29
C TRP A 51 5.51 1.39 -22.22
N GLY A 52 4.87 0.59 -23.09
CA GLY A 52 3.43 0.31 -23.00
C GLY A 52 2.99 -0.46 -21.75
N MET A 53 3.89 -1.20 -21.09
CA MET A 53 3.60 -1.94 -19.85
C MET A 53 3.50 -1.03 -18.62
N VAL A 54 4.04 0.20 -18.65
CA VAL A 54 3.92 1.14 -17.50
C VAL A 54 2.46 1.30 -17.08
N TRP A 55 1.56 1.46 -18.06
CA TRP A 55 0.13 1.61 -17.78
C TRP A 55 -0.53 0.34 -17.27
N GLN A 56 -0.04 -0.84 -17.68
CA GLN A 56 -0.57 -2.13 -17.22
C GLN A 56 -0.15 -2.39 -15.77
N ILE A 57 1.13 -2.18 -15.45
CA ILE A 57 1.67 -2.28 -14.09
C ILE A 57 0.98 -1.27 -13.19
N PHE A 58 0.91 0.00 -13.62
CA PHE A 58 0.22 1.04 -12.87
C PHE A 58 -1.25 0.69 -12.63
N ALA A 59 -2.00 0.26 -13.66
CA ALA A 59 -3.41 -0.11 -13.49
C ALA A 59 -3.60 -1.29 -12.53
N HIS A 60 -2.71 -2.28 -12.55
CA HIS A 60 -2.74 -3.39 -11.60
C HIS A 60 -2.54 -2.89 -10.16
N ASN A 61 -1.55 -2.03 -9.95
CA ASN A 61 -1.23 -1.46 -8.64
C ASN A 61 -2.32 -0.51 -8.15
N THR A 62 -2.89 0.32 -9.01
CA THR A 62 -4.05 1.15 -8.72
C THR A 62 -5.25 0.29 -8.33
N GLY A 63 -5.45 -0.88 -8.96
CA GLY A 63 -6.50 -1.82 -8.55
C GLY A 63 -6.35 -2.28 -7.10
N ALA A 64 -5.14 -2.73 -6.71
CA ALA A 64 -4.84 -3.11 -5.33
C ALA A 64 -4.95 -1.93 -4.35
N SER A 65 -4.47 -0.76 -4.76
CA SER A 65 -4.52 0.50 -4.02
C SER A 65 -5.96 0.94 -3.74
N LEU A 66 -6.83 0.93 -4.75
CA LEU A 66 -8.25 1.26 -4.63
C LEU A 66 -9.00 0.27 -3.73
N LEU A 67 -8.66 -1.03 -3.80
CA LEU A 67 -9.21 -2.03 -2.90
C LEU A 67 -8.84 -1.75 -1.44
N LEU A 68 -7.58 -1.35 -1.17
CA LEU A 68 -7.17 -0.91 0.17
C LEU A 68 -7.90 0.37 0.57
N PHE A 69 -8.07 1.33 -0.34
CA PHE A 69 -8.75 2.60 -0.07
C PHE A 69 -10.27 2.44 0.13
N ALA A 70 -10.88 1.38 -0.39
CA ALA A 70 -12.29 1.06 -0.18
C ALA A 70 -12.68 0.94 1.31
N GLY A 71 -11.69 0.77 2.22
CA GLY A 71 -11.89 0.91 3.66
C GLY A 71 -12.53 2.22 4.09
N VAL A 72 -12.33 3.32 3.36
CA VAL A 72 -13.02 4.60 3.63
C VAL A 72 -14.54 4.48 3.47
N ALA A 73 -15.03 3.63 2.57
CA ALA A 73 -16.47 3.40 2.43
C ALA A 73 -16.98 2.37 3.44
N THR A 74 -16.15 1.37 3.78
CA THR A 74 -16.56 0.22 4.62
C THR A 74 -16.15 0.35 6.09
N GLY A 75 -15.78 1.53 6.57
CA GLY A 75 -15.33 1.69 7.96
C GLY A 75 -14.04 0.94 8.31
N GLY A 76 -13.14 0.73 7.34
CA GLY A 76 -11.84 0.06 7.48
C GLY A 76 -11.85 -1.44 7.17
N ILE A 77 -13.03 -2.07 7.04
CA ILE A 77 -13.16 -3.53 6.86
C ILE A 77 -12.44 -4.02 5.59
N ALA A 78 -12.69 -3.39 4.44
CA ALA A 78 -12.07 -3.80 3.17
C ALA A 78 -10.53 -3.73 3.23
N THR A 79 -9.96 -2.69 3.83
CA THR A 79 -8.52 -2.57 4.01
C THR A 79 -7.96 -3.69 4.89
N LEU A 80 -8.59 -3.94 6.04
CA LEU A 80 -8.14 -4.96 6.99
C LEU A 80 -8.25 -6.38 6.43
N ALA A 81 -9.27 -6.66 5.61
CA ALA A 81 -9.44 -7.95 4.96
C ALA A 81 -8.48 -8.14 3.77
N SER A 82 -8.16 -7.07 3.04
CA SER A 82 -7.30 -7.14 1.85
C SER A 82 -5.81 -7.13 2.18
N LEU A 83 -5.41 -6.50 3.29
CA LEU A 83 -4.02 -6.44 3.77
C LEU A 83 -3.34 -7.83 3.86
N PRO A 84 -3.96 -8.85 4.50
CA PRO A 84 -3.40 -10.20 4.55
C PRO A 84 -3.19 -10.81 3.16
N VAL A 85 -4.20 -10.71 2.30
CA VAL A 85 -4.17 -11.30 0.96
C VAL A 85 -3.07 -10.67 0.12
N LEU A 86 -3.04 -9.33 0.08
CA LEU A 86 -2.06 -8.59 -0.70
C LEU A 86 -0.64 -8.76 -0.16
N GLY A 87 -0.46 -8.67 1.16
CA GLY A 87 0.85 -8.88 1.78
C GLY A 87 1.39 -10.28 1.52
N MET A 88 0.57 -11.32 1.69
CA MET A 88 0.99 -12.70 1.39
C MET A 88 1.33 -12.87 -0.09
N TYR A 89 0.50 -12.35 -1.00
CA TYR A 89 0.76 -12.37 -2.43
C TYR A 89 2.12 -11.75 -2.77
N ILE A 90 2.40 -10.55 -2.26
CA ILE A 90 3.68 -9.86 -2.42
C ILE A 90 4.83 -10.75 -1.94
N GLY A 91 4.73 -11.29 -0.72
CA GLY A 91 5.76 -12.19 -0.15
C GLY A 91 6.01 -13.43 -1.00
N THR A 92 4.94 -14.06 -1.52
CA THR A 92 5.02 -15.20 -2.43
C THR A 92 5.74 -14.83 -3.72
N VAL A 93 5.39 -13.71 -4.36
CA VAL A 93 6.00 -13.27 -5.61
C VAL A 93 7.50 -13.02 -5.42
N VAL A 94 7.90 -12.27 -4.39
CA VAL A 94 9.34 -12.00 -4.13
C VAL A 94 10.10 -13.30 -3.86
N ARG A 95 9.49 -14.25 -3.10
CA ARG A 95 10.13 -15.54 -2.81
C ARG A 95 10.28 -16.40 -4.05
N ALA A 96 9.23 -16.51 -4.86
CA ALA A 96 9.24 -17.29 -6.09
C ALA A 96 10.26 -16.73 -7.10
N THR A 97 10.34 -15.42 -7.25
CA THR A 97 11.38 -14.76 -8.08
C THR A 97 12.77 -15.04 -7.53
N SER A 98 12.96 -14.89 -6.22
CA SER A 98 14.25 -15.16 -5.56
C SER A 98 14.71 -16.62 -5.72
N ASN A 99 13.77 -17.57 -5.71
CA ASN A 99 14.06 -18.99 -5.96
C ASN A 99 14.42 -19.27 -7.44
N SER A 100 13.87 -18.50 -8.39
CA SER A 100 14.11 -18.70 -9.84
C SER A 100 15.41 -18.09 -10.35
N ILE A 101 15.76 -16.88 -9.89
CA ILE A 101 16.94 -16.14 -10.41
C ILE A 101 18.03 -15.91 -9.35
N GLY A 102 17.81 -16.38 -8.12
CA GLY A 102 18.70 -16.15 -6.98
C GLY A 102 18.41 -14.83 -6.27
N MET A 103 18.64 -14.81 -4.94
CA MET A 103 18.33 -13.66 -4.09
C MET A 103 19.06 -12.38 -4.54
N HIS A 104 20.32 -12.50 -4.94
CA HIS A 104 21.13 -11.34 -5.31
C HIS A 104 20.57 -10.65 -6.56
N ALA A 105 20.38 -11.39 -7.66
CA ALA A 105 19.78 -10.87 -8.89
C ALA A 105 18.35 -10.37 -8.67
N ALA A 106 17.55 -11.09 -7.86
CA ALA A 106 16.21 -10.64 -7.49
C ALA A 106 16.25 -9.29 -6.75
N SER A 107 17.19 -9.09 -5.82
CA SER A 107 17.31 -7.83 -5.09
C SER A 107 17.73 -6.66 -5.98
N GLU A 108 18.64 -6.87 -6.94
CA GLU A 108 19.08 -5.81 -7.85
C GLU A 108 17.97 -5.34 -8.77
N ILE A 109 17.13 -6.28 -9.23
CA ILE A 109 15.99 -5.97 -10.08
C ILE A 109 14.88 -5.35 -9.23
N LEU A 110 14.45 -6.02 -8.16
CA LEU A 110 13.22 -5.66 -7.44
C LEU A 110 13.37 -4.46 -6.51
N ALA A 111 14.52 -4.26 -5.86
CA ALA A 111 14.59 -3.44 -4.64
C ALA A 111 14.07 -2.01 -4.83
N THR A 112 14.41 -1.32 -5.92
CA THR A 112 14.07 0.10 -6.06
C THR A 112 12.58 0.33 -6.31
N TYR A 113 11.96 -0.35 -7.28
CA TYR A 113 10.53 -0.16 -7.55
C TYR A 113 9.66 -0.83 -6.48
N PHE A 114 10.08 -1.96 -5.91
CA PHE A 114 9.36 -2.65 -4.85
C PHE A 114 9.22 -1.79 -3.59
N VAL A 115 10.28 -1.05 -3.20
CA VAL A 115 10.21 -0.13 -2.05
C VAL A 115 9.18 0.97 -2.29
N LEU A 116 9.13 1.54 -3.50
CA LEU A 116 8.16 2.58 -3.84
C LEU A 116 6.74 2.01 -3.91
N GLU A 117 6.57 0.84 -4.52
CA GLU A 117 5.29 0.14 -4.59
C GLU A 117 4.75 -0.18 -3.19
N PHE A 118 5.62 -0.69 -2.30
CA PHE A 118 5.30 -0.90 -0.89
C PHE A 118 4.88 0.39 -0.20
N ILE A 119 5.59 1.51 -0.41
CA ILE A 119 5.22 2.82 0.16
C ILE A 119 3.85 3.27 -0.36
N GLY A 120 3.58 3.13 -1.66
CA GLY A 120 2.30 3.48 -2.27
C GLY A 120 1.14 2.65 -1.69
N LEU A 121 1.32 1.33 -1.59
CA LEU A 121 0.32 0.43 -1.02
C LEU A 121 0.13 0.65 0.48
N ALA A 122 1.20 0.86 1.24
CA ALA A 122 1.12 1.19 2.66
C ALA A 122 0.37 2.52 2.88
N LEU A 123 0.67 3.55 2.10
CA LEU A 123 -0.04 4.83 2.17
C LEU A 123 -1.53 4.67 1.85
N SER A 124 -1.88 3.83 0.87
CA SER A 124 -3.27 3.53 0.49
C SER A 124 -4.01 2.80 1.61
N ALA A 125 -3.35 1.83 2.26
CA ALA A 125 -3.88 1.16 3.45
C ALA A 125 -4.08 2.15 4.62
N VAL A 126 -3.11 3.03 4.88
CA VAL A 126 -3.24 4.10 5.87
C VAL A 126 -4.46 4.98 5.58
N CYS A 127 -4.65 5.38 4.32
CA CYS A 127 -5.80 6.17 3.90
C CYS A 127 -7.12 5.41 4.13
N GLY A 128 -7.16 4.11 3.81
CA GLY A 128 -8.31 3.23 4.01
C GLY A 128 -8.78 3.11 5.47
N VAL A 129 -7.87 3.13 6.44
CA VAL A 129 -8.20 3.01 7.87
C VAL A 129 -8.23 4.34 8.63
N ALA A 130 -7.71 5.43 8.06
CA ALA A 130 -7.57 6.70 8.75
C ALA A 130 -8.89 7.25 9.34
N PRO A 131 -10.04 7.23 8.63
CA PRO A 131 -11.30 7.73 9.18
C PRO A 131 -11.79 6.97 10.42
N LEU A 132 -11.63 5.64 10.42
CA LEU A 132 -11.94 4.79 11.56
C LEU A 132 -11.06 5.17 12.76
N LEU A 133 -9.75 5.26 12.56
CA LEU A 133 -8.80 5.60 13.63
C LEU A 133 -9.00 7.01 14.17
N ALA A 134 -9.40 7.96 13.33
CA ALA A 134 -9.78 9.30 13.75
C ALA A 134 -10.98 9.24 14.73
N CYS A 135 -12.03 8.49 14.39
CA CYS A 135 -13.20 8.30 15.26
C CYS A 135 -12.83 7.60 16.58
N VAL A 136 -12.04 6.53 16.53
CA VAL A 136 -11.58 5.81 17.73
C VAL A 136 -10.74 6.72 18.64
N SER A 137 -9.82 7.51 18.07
CA SER A 137 -8.98 8.42 18.84
C SER A 137 -9.76 9.59 19.43
N TRP A 138 -10.79 10.09 18.74
CA TRP A 138 -11.69 11.11 19.26
C TRP A 138 -12.54 10.55 20.40
N TRP A 139 -13.12 9.36 20.23
CA TRP A 139 -13.90 8.68 21.27
C TRP A 139 -13.08 8.49 22.53
N ARG A 140 -11.87 7.92 22.42
CA ARG A 140 -10.99 7.64 23.58
C ARG A 140 -10.67 8.89 24.40
N ARG A 141 -10.56 10.05 23.75
CA ARG A 141 -10.30 11.34 24.44
C ARG A 141 -11.51 11.88 25.18
N ARG A 142 -12.71 11.40 24.85
CA ARG A 142 -13.99 11.92 25.37
C ARG A 142 -14.74 10.92 26.25
N SER A 143 -14.17 9.73 26.50
CA SER A 143 -14.79 8.65 27.28
C SER A 143 -15.16 9.00 28.74
N GLY A 144 -14.96 10.23 29.21
CA GLY A 144 -15.38 10.72 30.52
C GLY A 144 -16.54 11.74 30.52
N ASP A 145 -16.94 12.29 29.36
CA ASP A 145 -17.78 13.50 29.30
C ASP A 145 -19.27 13.24 28.96
N GLY A 146 -19.81 12.08 29.35
CA GLY A 146 -21.22 11.75 29.12
C GLY A 146 -21.53 11.21 27.71
N PRO A 147 -22.80 11.28 27.24
CA PRO A 147 -23.24 10.62 26.02
C PRO A 147 -22.58 11.19 24.76
N VAL A 148 -22.08 10.29 23.90
CA VAL A 148 -21.36 10.63 22.68
C VAL A 148 -22.32 11.11 21.58
N PRO A 149 -22.23 12.37 21.10
CA PRO A 149 -23.11 12.85 20.05
C PRO A 149 -22.76 12.22 18.69
N LYS A 150 -23.69 11.42 18.13
CA LYS A 150 -23.53 10.74 16.82
C LYS A 150 -23.10 11.68 15.68
N ARG A 151 -23.65 12.90 15.67
CA ARG A 151 -23.35 13.93 14.66
C ARG A 151 -21.87 14.32 14.65
N GLU A 152 -21.23 14.33 15.81
CA GLU A 152 -19.81 14.69 15.92
C GLU A 152 -18.90 13.58 15.39
N VAL A 153 -19.23 12.32 15.70
CA VAL A 153 -18.50 11.15 15.16
C VAL A 153 -18.54 11.12 13.63
N ILE A 154 -19.72 11.33 13.03
CA ILE A 154 -19.88 11.36 11.57
C ILE A 154 -19.05 12.50 10.97
N ARG A 155 -19.05 13.68 11.59
CA ARG A 155 -18.24 14.81 11.15
C ARG A 155 -16.75 14.49 11.18
N VAL A 156 -16.25 13.92 12.28
CA VAL A 156 -14.84 13.49 12.41
C VAL A 156 -14.48 12.47 11.33
N TYR A 157 -15.37 11.53 11.03
CA TYR A 157 -15.18 10.54 9.97
C TYR A 157 -15.04 11.21 8.59
N LEU A 158 -16.02 12.04 8.20
CA LEU A 158 -16.05 12.71 6.89
C LEU A 158 -14.87 13.67 6.71
N ASP A 159 -14.54 14.45 7.74
CA ASP A 159 -13.38 15.35 7.74
C ASP A 159 -12.07 14.56 7.59
N SER A 160 -11.98 13.35 8.15
CA SER A 160 -10.83 12.47 7.96
C SER A 160 -10.80 11.81 6.57
N ALA A 161 -11.96 11.41 6.04
CA ALA A 161 -12.08 10.81 4.71
C ALA A 161 -11.66 11.81 3.60
N GLY A 162 -12.08 13.07 3.70
CA GLY A 162 -11.66 14.12 2.76
C GLY A 162 -10.14 14.38 2.78
N ARG A 163 -9.49 14.20 3.93
CA ARG A 163 -8.03 14.26 4.05
C ARG A 163 -7.35 13.03 3.45
N ALA A 164 -7.89 11.84 3.69
CA ALA A 164 -7.39 10.58 3.13
C ALA A 164 -7.40 10.61 1.60
N LEU A 165 -8.42 11.21 0.98
CA LEU A 165 -8.48 11.35 -0.49
C LEU A 165 -7.29 12.13 -1.07
N ARG A 166 -6.79 13.16 -0.37
CA ARG A 166 -5.62 13.93 -0.84
C ARG A 166 -4.33 13.10 -0.78
N TRP A 167 -4.20 12.29 0.26
CA TRP A 167 -3.07 11.37 0.40
C TRP A 167 -3.15 10.20 -0.59
N MET A 168 -4.35 9.78 -0.95
CA MET A 168 -4.57 8.79 -1.99
C MET A 168 -3.97 9.23 -3.33
N VAL A 169 -4.12 10.51 -3.71
CA VAL A 169 -3.47 11.04 -4.91
C VAL A 169 -1.94 10.90 -4.83
N LEU A 170 -1.34 11.16 -3.67
CA LEU A 170 0.10 10.96 -3.48
C LEU A 170 0.49 9.48 -3.58
N ALA A 171 -0.33 8.57 -3.05
CA ALA A 171 -0.10 7.13 -3.18
C ALA A 171 -0.08 6.70 -4.64
N GLU A 172 -1.07 7.14 -5.44
CA GLU A 172 -1.11 6.85 -6.87
C GLU A 172 0.09 7.44 -7.64
N LEU A 173 0.55 8.63 -7.29
CA LEU A 173 1.77 9.19 -7.89
C LEU A 173 3.02 8.37 -7.56
N VAL A 174 3.12 7.84 -6.33
CA VAL A 174 4.21 6.94 -5.94
C VAL A 174 4.12 5.62 -6.70
N LEU A 175 2.93 5.05 -6.87
CA LEU A 175 2.71 3.82 -7.64
C LEU A 175 3.02 4.01 -9.13
N LEU A 176 2.67 5.16 -9.70
CA LEU A 176 3.03 5.50 -11.08
C LEU A 176 4.55 5.60 -11.25
N LEU A 177 5.25 6.22 -10.29
CA LEU A 177 6.71 6.30 -10.30
C LEU A 177 7.35 4.91 -10.16
N ALA A 178 6.80 4.04 -9.32
CA ALA A 178 7.24 2.66 -9.18
C ALA A 178 7.12 1.89 -10.50
N ALA A 179 5.95 1.95 -11.15
CA ALA A 179 5.71 1.31 -12.46
C ALA A 179 6.65 1.84 -13.55
N TRP A 180 6.94 3.15 -13.54
CA TRP A 180 7.90 3.75 -14.47
C TRP A 180 9.33 3.24 -14.25
N LEU A 181 9.75 3.14 -12.99
CA LEU A 181 11.09 2.64 -12.63
C LEU A 181 11.24 1.14 -12.90
N GLU A 182 10.19 0.36 -12.74
CA GLU A 182 10.19 -1.07 -13.09
C GLU A 182 10.47 -1.27 -14.58
N VAL A 183 9.79 -0.53 -15.46
CA VAL A 183 10.05 -0.59 -16.90
C VAL A 183 11.44 -0.03 -17.26
N LEU A 184 11.90 1.01 -16.58
CA LEU A 184 13.25 1.56 -16.78
C LEU A 184 14.35 0.55 -16.42
N GLY A 185 14.18 -0.15 -15.29
CA GLY A 185 15.07 -1.21 -14.80
C GLY A 185 15.15 -2.41 -15.75
N GLY A 186 14.13 -2.60 -16.59
CA GLY A 186 14.05 -3.65 -17.59
C GLY A 186 13.33 -4.87 -17.05
N ILE A 187 12.37 -5.36 -17.83
CA ILE A 187 11.56 -6.52 -17.44
C ILE A 187 12.20 -7.77 -18.07
N PRO A 188 12.58 -8.78 -17.28
CA PRO A 188 13.02 -10.05 -17.81
C PRO A 188 11.83 -10.70 -18.54
N ARG A 189 12.05 -11.12 -19.79
CA ARG A 189 11.05 -11.86 -20.56
C ARG A 189 11.10 -13.35 -20.23
#